data_AF-A0A221M940-F1
#
_entry.id   AF-A0A221M940-F1
#
_cell.length_a   1.000
_cell.length_b   1.000
_cell.length_c   1.000
_cell.angle_alpha   90.00
_cell.angle_beta   90.00
_cell.angle_gamma   90.00
#
_symmetry.space_group_name_H-M   'P 1'
#
loop_
_entity.id
_entity.type
_entity.pdbx_description
1 polymer ?
#
loop_
_entity_poly.entity_id
_entity_poly.type
_entity_poly.pdbx_seq_one_letter_code
_entity_poly.pdbx_strand_id
1 'polypeptide(L)'
;MTRVSYSIIHVSGEALIQTYHFDRKEHQLYIDKIIKRFMNPHISDEVTRVGRGPIRKLGSRDRLIRPASLYIETTDKQPTYLAKTIAAVLEYKHEEDEEAVKLQEMIAEHGYEKTLQTVSGLDAGHLLTAVILNELEEIKGLKG
;
A
#
# COMPACT_ATOMS: atom_id res chain seq x y z
N MET A 1 1.15 9.39 12.58
CA MET A 1 0.26 8.99 11.45
C MET A 1 0.18 9.99 10.29
N THR A 2 0.76 11.20 10.39
CA THR A 2 0.47 12.31 9.42
C THR A 2 1.36 12.35 8.17
N ARG A 3 2.66 12.03 8.23
CA ARG A 3 3.57 12.17 7.06
C ARG A 3 3.40 11.07 5.99
N VAL A 4 3.17 9.84 6.41
CA VAL A 4 3.07 8.69 5.50
C VAL A 4 1.79 8.75 4.68
N SER A 5 0.64 8.93 5.33
CA SER A 5 -0.66 9.05 4.64
C SER A 5 -0.71 10.24 3.69
N TYR A 6 -0.16 11.39 4.10
CA TYR A 6 -0.09 12.58 3.25
C TYR A 6 0.71 12.29 1.97
N SER A 7 1.87 11.63 2.11
CA SER A 7 2.74 11.35 0.97
C SER A 7 2.14 10.32 -0.01
N ILE A 8 1.41 9.31 0.48
CA ILE A 8 0.75 8.31 -0.37
C ILE A 8 -0.30 8.95 -1.28
N ILE A 9 -1.11 9.86 -0.73
CA ILE A 9 -2.19 10.51 -1.48
C ILE A 9 -1.64 11.40 -2.61
N HIS A 10 -0.49 12.03 -2.37
CA HIS A 10 0.21 12.82 -3.40
C HIS A 10 0.84 11.94 -4.49
N VAL A 11 1.50 10.85 -4.12
CA VAL A 11 2.13 9.91 -5.05
C VAL A 11 1.09 9.24 -5.97
N SER A 12 -0.02 8.75 -5.41
CA SER A 12 -1.10 8.17 -6.20
C SER A 12 -1.80 9.21 -7.08
N GLY A 13 -1.87 10.47 -6.61
CA GLY A 13 -2.42 11.58 -7.37
C GLY A 13 -1.62 11.97 -8.60
N GLU A 14 -0.29 12.03 -8.48
CA GLU A 14 0.59 12.30 -9.61
C GLU A 14 0.41 11.26 -10.73
N ALA A 15 0.32 9.98 -10.36
CA ALA A 15 0.09 8.89 -11.30
C ALA A 15 -1.27 9.03 -12.02
N LEU A 16 -2.31 9.53 -11.34
CA LEU A 16 -3.62 9.78 -11.97
C LEU A 16 -3.60 10.99 -12.92
N ILE A 17 -2.89 12.06 -12.57
CA ILE A 17 -2.76 13.25 -13.41
C ILE A 17 -2.02 12.91 -14.72
N GLN A 18 -0.94 12.15 -14.64
CA GLN A 18 -0.18 11.71 -15.82
C GLN A 18 -0.94 10.62 -16.60
N THR A 19 -1.59 9.72 -15.86
CA THR A 19 -2.69 8.81 -16.22
C THR A 19 -3.71 9.28 -17.26
N TYR A 20 -4.50 10.21 -16.74
CA TYR A 20 -5.84 10.54 -17.24
C TYR A 20 -5.97 12.04 -17.52
N HIS A 21 -4.87 12.79 -17.50
CA HIS A 21 -4.81 14.23 -17.75
C HIS A 21 -5.72 15.07 -16.86
N PHE A 22 -5.86 14.69 -15.58
CA PHE A 22 -6.62 15.47 -14.60
C PHE A 22 -5.99 16.85 -14.36
N ASP A 23 -6.82 17.85 -14.08
CA ASP A 23 -6.34 19.16 -13.67
C ASP A 23 -5.62 19.07 -12.31
N ARG A 24 -4.38 19.59 -12.28
CA ARG A 24 -3.49 19.49 -11.13
C ARG A 24 -4.04 20.24 -9.90
N LYS A 25 -4.73 21.37 -10.10
CA LYS A 25 -5.31 22.14 -9.00
C LYS A 25 -6.55 21.46 -8.44
N GLU A 26 -7.43 20.95 -9.30
CA GLU A 26 -8.60 20.19 -8.88
C GLU A 26 -8.20 18.91 -8.13
N HIS A 27 -7.18 18.21 -8.61
CA HIS A 27 -6.65 17.03 -7.94
C HIS A 27 -6.07 17.38 -6.56
N GLN A 28 -5.30 18.48 -6.45
CA GLN A 28 -4.78 18.94 -5.16
C GLN A 28 -5.90 19.29 -4.16
N LEU A 29 -6.96 19.96 -4.61
CA LEU A 29 -8.12 20.27 -3.77
C LEU A 29 -8.85 19.00 -3.30
N TYR A 30 -8.90 17.98 -4.15
CA TYR A 30 -9.44 16.67 -3.78
C TYR A 30 -8.60 15.98 -2.70
N ILE A 31 -7.26 15.99 -2.84
CA ILE A 31 -6.32 15.47 -1.84
C ILE A 31 -6.54 16.15 -0.47
N ASP A 32 -6.61 17.47 -0.45
CA ASP A 32 -6.79 18.25 0.79
C ASP A 32 -8.12 17.93 1.48
N LYS A 33 -9.18 17.72 0.69
CA LYS A 33 -10.49 17.29 1.20
C LYS A 33 -10.43 15.91 1.86
N ILE A 34 -9.71 14.96 1.26
CA ILE A 34 -9.54 13.61 1.82
C ILE A 34 -8.74 13.66 3.12
N ILE A 35 -7.66 14.43 3.18
CA ILE A 35 -6.85 14.59 4.39
C ILE A 35 -7.70 15.20 5.52
N LYS A 36 -8.48 16.24 5.24
CA LYS A 36 -9.40 16.83 6.24
C LYS A 36 -10.40 15.82 6.79
N ARG A 37 -10.88 14.88 5.96
CA ARG A 37 -11.80 13.83 6.41
C ARG A 37 -11.12 12.84 7.38
N PHE A 38 -9.86 12.48 7.11
CA PHE A 38 -9.08 11.60 8.01
C PHE A 38 -8.64 12.29 9.30
N MET A 39 -8.56 13.63 9.32
CA MET A 39 -8.26 14.40 10.52
C MET A 39 -9.49 14.71 11.37
N ASN A 40 -10.69 14.32 10.94
CA ASN A 40 -11.91 14.59 11.68
C ASN A 40 -11.98 13.71 12.94
N PRO A 41 -11.91 14.27 14.15
CA PRO A 41 -11.92 13.50 15.40
C PRO A 41 -13.25 12.76 15.64
N HIS A 42 -14.32 13.15 14.95
CA HIS A 42 -15.62 12.49 15.01
C HIS A 42 -15.75 11.30 14.04
N ILE A 43 -14.76 11.11 13.16
CA ILE A 43 -14.66 9.95 12.26
C ILE A 43 -13.45 9.13 12.73
N SER A 44 -13.61 8.44 13.86
CA SER A 44 -12.62 7.47 14.33
C SER A 44 -13.01 6.10 13.79
N ASP A 45 -12.25 5.63 12.81
CA ASP A 45 -12.37 4.29 12.29
C ASP A 45 -11.29 3.41 12.90
N GLU A 46 -11.70 2.32 13.55
CA GLU A 46 -10.79 1.35 14.15
C GLU A 46 -9.79 0.83 13.11
N VAL A 47 -8.52 0.76 13.50
CA VAL A 47 -7.41 0.31 12.62
C VAL A 47 -7.67 -1.12 12.13
N THR A 48 -8.26 -1.97 12.97
CA THR A 48 -8.67 -3.34 12.62
C THR A 48 -9.72 -3.35 11.52
N ARG A 49 -10.72 -2.47 11.59
CA ARG A 49 -11.76 -2.33 10.56
C ARG A 49 -11.19 -1.86 9.22
N VAL A 50 -10.28 -0.88 9.24
CA VAL A 50 -9.63 -0.36 8.02
C VAL A 50 -8.64 -1.37 7.45
N GLY A 51 -7.93 -2.09 8.31
CA GLY A 51 -6.94 -3.12 7.98
C GLY A 51 -7.53 -4.39 7.38
N ARG A 52 -8.79 -4.72 7.69
CA ARG A 52 -9.48 -5.96 7.28
C ARG A 52 -9.43 -6.30 5.79
N GLY A 53 -9.17 -7.57 5.47
CA GLY A 53 -9.04 -8.08 4.11
C GLY A 53 -7.70 -7.69 3.46
N PRO A 54 -6.56 -8.06 4.06
CA PRO A 54 -5.24 -7.69 3.54
C PRO A 54 -4.94 -8.34 2.19
N ILE A 55 -5.35 -9.59 1.94
CA ILE A 55 -5.10 -10.27 0.65
C ILE A 55 -5.80 -9.51 -0.48
N ARG A 56 -7.07 -9.14 -0.29
CA ARG A 56 -7.83 -8.33 -1.26
C ARG A 56 -7.13 -6.99 -1.55
N LYS A 57 -6.62 -6.31 -0.53
CA LYS A 57 -5.88 -5.04 -0.69
C LYS A 57 -4.57 -5.18 -1.45
N LEU A 58 -3.94 -6.34 -1.36
CA LEU A 58 -2.71 -6.69 -2.09
C LEU A 58 -2.99 -7.14 -3.52
N GLY A 59 -4.24 -7.20 -3.99
CA GLY A 59 -4.55 -7.59 -5.35
C GLY A 59 -4.00 -6.62 -6.41
N SER A 60 -3.61 -7.16 -7.58
CA SER A 60 -3.00 -6.42 -8.71
C SER A 60 -3.76 -5.18 -9.15
N ARG A 61 -5.09 -5.15 -8.99
CA ARG A 61 -5.99 -4.07 -9.43
C ARG A 61 -6.60 -3.25 -8.28
N ASP A 62 -6.26 -3.56 -7.02
CA ASP A 62 -6.77 -2.81 -5.87
C ASP A 62 -5.85 -1.61 -5.55
N ARG A 63 -6.17 -0.91 -4.46
CA ARG A 63 -5.68 0.42 -4.09
C ARG A 63 -4.22 0.53 -3.67
N LEU A 64 -3.45 -0.57 -3.69
CA LEU A 64 -2.03 -0.57 -3.30
C LEU A 64 -1.11 -0.92 -4.47
N ILE A 65 -1.24 -2.13 -5.02
CA ILE A 65 -0.35 -2.62 -6.09
C ILE A 65 -0.51 -1.79 -7.36
N ARG A 66 -1.74 -1.53 -7.83
CA ARG A 66 -1.95 -0.80 -9.08
C ARG A 66 -1.38 0.62 -9.04
N PRO A 67 -1.64 1.46 -8.01
CA PRO A 67 -1.02 2.78 -7.93
C PRO A 67 0.50 2.72 -7.84
N ALA A 68 1.06 1.74 -7.14
CA ALA A 68 2.50 1.60 -6.99
C ALA A 68 3.19 1.23 -8.32
N SER A 69 2.65 0.26 -9.06
CA SER A 69 3.14 -0.11 -10.38
C SER A 69 3.01 1.05 -11.37
N LEU A 70 1.83 1.70 -11.41
CA LEU A 70 1.60 2.84 -12.30
C LEU A 70 2.55 4.02 -12.00
N TYR A 71 2.86 4.28 -10.73
CA TYR A 71 3.80 5.33 -10.37
C TYR A 71 5.21 5.04 -10.89
N ILE A 72 5.67 3.79 -10.83
CA ILE A 72 6.95 3.37 -11.42
C ILE A 72 6.90 3.57 -12.94
N GLU A 73 5.85 3.06 -13.59
CA GLU A 73 5.67 3.14 -15.06
C GLU A 73 5.63 4.58 -15.58
N THR A 74 5.03 5.51 -14.83
CA THR A 74 4.82 6.90 -15.27
C THR A 74 5.94 7.85 -14.87
N THR A 75 6.60 7.62 -13.73
CA THR A 75 7.57 8.58 -13.18
C THR A 75 9.00 8.07 -13.15
N ASP A 76 9.22 6.78 -13.40
CA ASP A 76 10.50 6.07 -13.25
C ASP A 76 11.13 6.21 -11.85
N LYS A 77 10.27 6.45 -10.83
CA LYS A 77 10.68 6.61 -9.42
C LYS A 77 10.12 5.49 -8.55
N GLN A 78 10.82 5.23 -7.44
CA GLN A 78 10.37 4.24 -6.46
C GLN A 78 9.17 4.77 -5.65
N PRO A 79 8.10 3.97 -5.46
CA PRO A 79 6.92 4.37 -4.72
C PRO A 79 7.11 4.07 -3.22
N THR A 80 8.14 4.64 -2.59
CA THR A 80 8.60 4.30 -1.22
C THR A 80 7.48 4.21 -0.19
N TYR A 81 6.59 5.20 -0.13
CA TYR A 81 5.50 5.20 0.87
C TYR A 81 4.42 4.14 0.60
N LEU A 82 4.14 3.83 -0.67
CA LEU A 82 3.24 2.74 -1.03
C LEU A 82 3.90 1.39 -0.73
N ALA A 83 5.18 1.22 -1.05
CA ALA A 83 5.94 0.02 -0.73
C ALA A 83 5.97 -0.23 0.79
N LYS A 84 6.21 0.80 1.60
CA LYS A 84 6.13 0.74 3.06
C LYS A 84 4.75 0.33 3.58
N THR A 85 3.70 0.84 2.94
CA THR A 85 2.31 0.47 3.28
C THR A 85 2.04 -0.99 2.95
N ILE A 86 2.49 -1.46 1.79
CA ILE A 86 2.36 -2.86 1.36
C ILE A 86 3.14 -3.77 2.32
N ALA A 87 4.36 -3.41 2.70
CA ALA A 87 5.14 -4.14 3.70
C ALA A 87 4.43 -4.21 5.06
N ALA A 88 3.81 -3.11 5.51
CA ALA A 88 3.00 -3.13 6.73
C ALA A 88 1.75 -4.02 6.63
N VAL A 89 1.15 -4.14 5.44
CA VAL A 89 0.02 -5.06 5.19
C VAL A 89 0.49 -6.52 5.22
N LEU A 90 1.68 -6.84 4.70
CA LEU A 90 2.26 -8.19 4.81
C LEU A 90 2.52 -8.60 6.27
N GLU A 91 2.85 -7.64 7.12
CA GLU A 91 3.04 -7.82 8.56
C GLU A 91 1.73 -7.75 9.38
N TYR A 92 0.59 -7.50 8.75
CA TYR A 92 -0.68 -7.33 9.44
C TYR A 92 -1.19 -8.66 10.00
N LYS A 93 -1.51 -8.66 11.29
CA LYS A 93 -2.02 -9.82 12.03
C LYS A 93 -3.31 -9.46 12.72
N HIS A 94 -4.33 -10.26 12.52
CA HIS A 94 -5.62 -10.12 13.20
C HIS A 94 -6.35 -11.47 13.19
N GLU A 95 -6.58 -12.04 14.37
CA GLU A 95 -7.09 -13.41 14.51
C GLU A 95 -8.54 -13.55 14.03
N GLU A 96 -9.34 -12.49 14.12
CA GLU A 96 -10.73 -12.49 13.67
C GLU A 96 -10.89 -12.16 12.17
N ASP A 97 -9.78 -11.95 11.44
CA ASP A 97 -9.81 -11.73 9.99
C ASP A 97 -9.21 -12.94 9.25
N GLU A 98 -10.08 -13.76 8.67
CA GLU A 98 -9.70 -14.97 7.92
C GLU A 98 -8.66 -14.68 6.82
N GLU A 99 -8.74 -13.54 6.14
CA GLU A 99 -7.73 -13.16 5.14
C GLU A 99 -6.38 -12.83 5.78
N ALA A 100 -6.36 -12.25 6.98
CA ALA A 100 -5.13 -11.96 7.70
C ALA A 100 -4.48 -13.25 8.22
N VAL A 101 -5.26 -14.18 8.77
CA VAL A 101 -4.76 -15.50 9.18
C VAL A 101 -4.16 -16.23 7.99
N LYS A 102 -4.91 -16.34 6.89
CA LYS A 102 -4.44 -16.97 5.65
C LYS A 102 -3.18 -16.32 5.09
N LEU A 103 -3.07 -14.99 5.16
CA LEU A 103 -1.86 -14.29 4.71
C LEU A 103 -0.64 -14.71 5.54
N GLN A 104 -0.78 -14.81 6.86
CA GLN A 104 0.32 -15.24 7.73
C GLN A 104 0.68 -16.71 7.51
N GLU A 105 -0.29 -17.59 7.25
CA GLU A 105 -0.04 -18.98 6.88
C GLU A 105 0.76 -19.09 5.57
N MET A 106 0.36 -18.35 4.53
CA MET A 106 1.09 -18.31 3.25
C MET A 106 2.54 -17.83 3.44
N ILE A 107 2.74 -16.80 4.26
CA ILE A 107 4.06 -16.25 4.57
C ILE A 107 4.92 -17.29 5.33
N ALA A 108 4.34 -18.01 6.29
CA ALA A 108 5.06 -19.03 7.05
C ALA A 108 5.48 -20.21 6.18
N GLU A 109 4.65 -20.61 5.21
CA GLU A 109 4.91 -21.76 4.33
C GLU A 109 5.84 -21.41 3.15
N HIS A 110 5.64 -20.25 2.52
CA HIS A 110 6.28 -19.92 1.24
C HIS A 110 7.28 -18.77 1.32
N GLY A 111 7.29 -18.03 2.43
CA GLY A 111 8.04 -16.78 2.57
C GLY A 111 7.34 -15.57 1.95
N TYR A 112 7.88 -14.38 2.23
CA TYR A 112 7.28 -13.10 1.84
C TYR A 112 7.24 -12.90 0.33
N GLU A 113 8.34 -13.21 -0.37
CA GLU A 113 8.45 -12.96 -1.81
C GLU A 113 7.42 -13.77 -2.61
N LYS A 114 7.35 -15.09 -2.38
CA LYS A 114 6.38 -15.97 -3.05
C LYS A 114 4.94 -15.60 -2.70
N THR A 115 4.69 -15.27 -1.43
CA THR A 115 3.35 -14.84 -1.01
C THR A 115 2.95 -13.56 -1.72
N LEU A 116 3.83 -12.55 -1.75
CA LEU A 116 3.60 -11.30 -2.44
C LEU A 116 3.31 -11.52 -3.92
N GLN A 117 4.12 -12.32 -4.63
CA GLN A 117 3.88 -12.66 -6.04
C GLN A 117 2.48 -13.29 -6.22
N THR A 118 2.11 -14.23 -5.35
CA THR A 118 0.83 -14.94 -5.43
C THR A 118 -0.37 -14.01 -5.25
N VAL A 119 -0.34 -13.13 -4.24
CA VAL A 119 -1.48 -12.25 -3.93
C VAL A 119 -1.54 -11.01 -4.83
N SER A 120 -0.38 -10.50 -5.25
CA SER A 120 -0.28 -9.29 -6.07
C SER A 120 -0.33 -9.53 -7.57
N GLY A 121 -0.08 -10.76 -8.03
CA GLY A 121 0.03 -11.07 -9.45
C GLY A 121 1.15 -10.29 -10.16
N LEU A 122 2.13 -9.78 -9.42
CA LEU A 122 3.32 -9.15 -9.99
C LEU A 122 4.21 -10.21 -10.62
N ASP A 123 4.80 -9.88 -11.77
CA ASP A 123 5.76 -10.75 -12.46
C ASP A 123 7.00 -11.02 -11.59
N ALA A 124 7.60 -12.18 -11.79
CA ALA A 124 8.87 -12.51 -11.17
C ALA A 124 9.94 -11.49 -11.59
N GLY A 125 10.55 -10.82 -10.61
CA GLY A 125 11.55 -9.77 -10.85
C GLY A 125 11.00 -8.35 -11.08
N HIS A 126 9.70 -8.12 -10.87
CA HIS A 126 9.14 -6.76 -10.94
C HIS A 126 9.83 -5.83 -9.92
N LEU A 127 10.22 -4.62 -10.34
CA LEU A 127 10.98 -3.66 -9.50
C LEU A 127 10.30 -3.37 -8.16
N LEU A 128 8.98 -3.26 -8.17
CA LEU A 128 8.16 -3.06 -6.96
C LEU A 128 8.39 -4.15 -5.90
N THR A 129 8.61 -5.40 -6.29
CA THR A 129 8.85 -6.53 -5.37
C THR A 129 10.10 -6.27 -4.54
N ALA A 130 11.21 -5.87 -5.19
CA ALA A 130 12.45 -5.57 -4.50
C ALA A 130 12.31 -4.39 -3.52
N VAL A 131 11.60 -3.33 -3.92
CA VAL A 131 11.37 -2.15 -3.06
C VAL A 131 10.53 -2.54 -1.83
N ILE A 132 9.50 -3.37 -2.00
CA ILE A 132 8.67 -3.84 -0.88
C ILE A 132 9.48 -4.69 0.10
N LEU A 133 10.30 -5.62 -0.40
CA LEU A 133 11.12 -6.49 0.44
C LEU A 133 12.15 -5.68 1.24
N ASN A 134 12.78 -4.66 0.64
CA ASN A 134 13.68 -3.76 1.37
C ASN A 134 12.96 -3.02 2.50
N GLU A 135 11.77 -2.45 2.25
CA GLU A 135 10.98 -1.79 3.30
C GLU A 135 10.52 -2.76 4.40
N LEU A 136 10.27 -4.02 4.05
CA LEU A 136 9.92 -5.06 5.01
C LEU A 136 11.09 -5.36 5.97
N GLU A 137 12.32 -5.41 5.45
CA GLU A 137 13.52 -5.56 6.27
C GLU A 137 13.72 -4.38 7.22
N GLU A 138 13.52 -3.14 6.74
CA GLU A 138 13.58 -1.94 7.58
C GLU A 138 12.54 -1.97 8.70
N ILE A 139 11.29 -2.35 8.40
CA ILE A 139 10.23 -2.46 9.41
C ILE A 139 10.59 -3.50 10.48
N LYS A 140 11.23 -4.61 10.09
CA LYS A 140 11.67 -5.63 11.04
C LYS A 140 12.85 -5.17 11.88
N GLY A 141 13.82 -4.48 11.29
CA GLY A 141 14.96 -3.90 12.01
C GLY A 141 14.56 -2.85 13.05
N LEU A 142 13.43 -2.17 12.85
CA LEU A 142 12.86 -1.20 13.82
C LEU A 142 12.11 -1.86 14.99
N LYS A 143 11.72 -3.14 14.87
CA LYS A 143 11.02 -3.90 15.91
C LYS A 143 11.98 -4.76 16.77
N GLY A 144 13.26 -4.82 16.40
CA GLY A 144 14.31 -5.58 17.08
C GLY A 144 15.06 -4.79 18.15
#